data_AF-A0A0V0T1E7-F1
#
_entry.id   AF-A0A0V0T1E7-F1
#
_cell.length_a   1.000
_cell.length_b   1.000
_cell.length_c   1.000
_cell.angle_alpha   90.00
_cell.angle_beta   90.00
_cell.angle_gamma   90.00
#
_symmetry.space_group_name_H-M   'P 1'
#
loop_
_entity.id
_entity.type
_entity.pdbx_description
1 polymer ?
#
loop_
_entity_poly.entity_id
_entity_poly.type
_entity_poly.pdbx_seq_one_letter_code
_entity_poly.pdbx_strand_id
1 'polypeptide(L)'
;MLIDANLSPDLWAEAVGTANYLRNRCPTKALRKVTPEEAWSGRKPNLAHLKIFGCLAMVHVASGQRKKWDPKSEERIFVGYCETSKGYRTVDRKTKKMYVTRDVKFLESRFPGTQSSKEESTNSLMNPDVGEEAVIVWTSQDTGSTEMDPNPSVPPKVDTDSNESTGQSPQPSVKTSPEELRRPLRNRFPNRNIFNADFLLFQTQVREQSDPISYEEALNRPDAKEWLKAINEELASHHENQSWEPAVLPPHKKAIKSKWVFKTKYKEDGTIEKRKARLVARGYSQRQGIDYEDTFAPTLGYSSLRYLLSLAAKYNLEVDQMDVVTAFLNPNLNEEIYMELPTGVYDENNKYCRLRKSIYGLKQASRAWYGMLDDTLRSFGLNRLKNEPCIYFLRKNETFLAVGVYVDDLLILSNNESSKNELKMALCERFKMKDLGRAHWCLGIRIVQDVENGTLSID
;
A
#
# COMPACT_ATOMS: atom_id res chain seq x y z
N MET A 1 -7.66 -25.56 3.86
CA MET A 1 -6.38 -25.16 3.20
C MET A 1 -5.20 -25.74 3.97
N LEU A 2 -4.21 -25.00 4.50
CA LEU A 2 -2.96 -25.62 5.03
C LEU A 2 -3.19 -26.74 6.06
N ILE A 3 -3.86 -26.43 7.18
CA ILE A 3 -4.14 -27.39 8.28
C ILE A 3 -4.94 -28.61 7.73
N ASP A 4 -5.96 -28.30 6.95
CA ASP A 4 -6.95 -29.21 6.37
C ASP A 4 -6.36 -30.13 5.27
N ALA A 5 -5.31 -29.70 4.57
CA ALA A 5 -4.50 -30.52 3.68
C ALA A 5 -3.25 -31.14 4.35
N ASN A 6 -3.05 -30.86 5.65
CA ASN A 6 -1.85 -31.15 6.44
C ASN A 6 -0.54 -30.78 5.71
N LEU A 7 -0.44 -29.54 5.25
CA LEU A 7 0.73 -28.99 4.57
C LEU A 7 1.54 -28.05 5.46
N SER A 8 2.86 -28.08 5.26
CA SER A 8 3.86 -27.37 6.08
C SER A 8 3.67 -25.84 6.04
N PRO A 9 3.91 -25.10 7.15
CA PRO A 9 3.68 -23.66 7.23
C PRO A 9 4.44 -22.82 6.19
N ASP A 10 5.58 -23.30 5.69
CA ASP A 10 6.37 -22.67 4.63
C ASP A 10 5.60 -22.46 3.30
N LEU A 11 4.45 -23.13 3.10
CA LEU A 11 3.55 -22.90 1.95
C LEU A 11 2.47 -21.84 2.20
N TRP A 12 2.59 -21.01 3.25
CA TRP A 12 1.54 -20.05 3.64
C TRP A 12 1.21 -19.02 2.55
N ALA A 13 2.20 -18.53 1.82
CA ALA A 13 2.00 -17.54 0.76
C ALA A 13 1.10 -18.07 -0.37
N GLU A 14 1.28 -19.34 -0.75
CA GLU A 14 0.46 -20.03 -1.76
C GLU A 14 -0.99 -20.24 -1.29
N ALA A 15 -1.17 -20.55 0.00
CA ALA A 15 -2.49 -20.66 0.61
C ALA A 15 -3.23 -19.32 0.66
N VAL A 16 -2.54 -18.23 1.01
CA VAL A 16 -3.10 -16.87 1.01
C VAL A 16 -3.42 -16.41 -0.42
N GLY A 17 -2.54 -16.66 -1.39
CA GLY A 17 -2.78 -16.40 -2.81
C GLY A 17 -4.02 -17.14 -3.33
N THR A 18 -4.13 -18.44 -3.03
CA THR A 18 -5.30 -19.26 -3.39
C THR A 18 -6.58 -18.77 -2.71
N ALA A 19 -6.53 -18.42 -1.42
CA ALA A 19 -7.68 -17.89 -0.69
C ALA A 19 -8.17 -16.55 -1.30
N ASN A 20 -7.26 -15.65 -1.67
CA ASN A 20 -7.60 -14.39 -2.34
C ASN A 20 -8.18 -14.62 -3.75
N TYR A 21 -7.57 -15.52 -4.54
CA TYR A 21 -8.05 -15.89 -5.88
C TYR A 21 -9.49 -16.40 -5.86
N LEU A 22 -9.80 -17.27 -4.89
CA LEU A 22 -11.15 -17.79 -4.66
C LEU A 22 -12.09 -16.70 -4.12
N ARG A 23 -11.66 -15.88 -3.15
CA ARG A 23 -12.49 -14.82 -2.56
C ARG A 23 -12.94 -13.78 -3.59
N ASN A 24 -12.12 -13.49 -4.60
CA ASN A 24 -12.48 -12.62 -5.72
C ASN A 24 -13.52 -13.25 -6.68
N ARG A 25 -13.68 -14.58 -6.64
CA ARG A 25 -14.64 -15.35 -7.45
C ARG A 25 -15.89 -15.77 -6.67
N CYS A 26 -15.94 -15.52 -5.37
CA CYS A 26 -17.14 -15.69 -4.54
C CYS A 26 -18.04 -14.44 -4.58
N PRO A 27 -19.37 -14.57 -4.61
CA PRO A 27 -20.28 -13.43 -4.42
C PRO A 27 -20.08 -12.77 -3.06
N THR A 28 -20.15 -11.44 -3.00
CA THR A 28 -20.02 -10.70 -1.72
C THR A 28 -21.30 -9.94 -1.39
N LYS A 29 -21.57 -9.73 -0.09
CA LYS A 29 -22.76 -8.99 0.38
C LYS A 29 -22.81 -7.54 -0.13
N ALA A 30 -21.65 -6.94 -0.41
CA ALA A 30 -21.55 -5.59 -0.98
C ALA A 30 -21.99 -5.53 -2.45
N LEU A 31 -21.67 -6.55 -3.25
CA LEU A 31 -21.85 -6.56 -4.71
C LEU A 31 -23.17 -7.22 -5.19
N ARG A 32 -24.16 -7.40 -4.30
CA ARG A 32 -25.55 -7.79 -4.65
C ARG A 32 -25.66 -8.94 -5.68
N LYS A 33 -25.04 -10.09 -5.38
CA LYS A 33 -24.93 -11.32 -6.21
C LYS A 33 -23.88 -11.30 -7.34
N VAL A 34 -23.19 -10.19 -7.60
CA VAL A 34 -22.05 -10.12 -8.53
C VAL A 34 -20.75 -10.53 -7.80
N THR A 35 -19.82 -11.17 -8.51
CA THR A 35 -18.48 -11.49 -7.96
C THR A 35 -17.51 -10.31 -8.11
N PRO A 36 -16.51 -10.12 -7.22
CA PRO A 36 -15.49 -9.07 -7.40
C PRO A 36 -14.77 -9.13 -8.76
N GLU A 37 -14.44 -10.34 -9.25
CA GLU A 37 -13.82 -10.55 -10.57
C GLU A 37 -14.73 -10.11 -11.73
N GLU A 38 -16.03 -10.39 -11.64
CA GLU A 38 -17.04 -9.98 -12.64
C GLU A 38 -17.29 -8.48 -12.63
N ALA A 39 -17.35 -7.87 -11.44
CA ALA A 39 -17.47 -6.42 -11.28
C ALA A 39 -16.23 -5.66 -11.79
N TRP A 40 -15.04 -6.28 -11.73
CA TRP A 40 -13.79 -5.69 -12.23
C TRP A 40 -13.57 -5.91 -13.73
N SER A 41 -13.83 -7.13 -14.23
CA SER A 41 -13.51 -7.52 -15.62
C SER A 41 -14.69 -7.37 -16.60
N GLY A 42 -15.90 -7.12 -16.11
CA GLY A 42 -17.14 -7.13 -16.89
C GLY A 42 -17.53 -8.52 -17.41
N ARG A 43 -16.87 -9.60 -16.96
CA ARG A 43 -17.07 -10.98 -17.45
C ARG A 43 -17.26 -11.94 -16.28
N LYS A 44 -18.25 -12.83 -16.38
CA LYS A 44 -18.46 -13.88 -15.38
C LYS A 44 -17.24 -14.82 -15.32
N PRO A 45 -16.64 -15.06 -14.15
CA PRO A 45 -15.53 -15.99 -14.03
C PRO A 45 -16.01 -17.41 -14.32
N ASN A 46 -15.29 -18.12 -15.19
CA ASN A 46 -15.41 -19.58 -15.26
C ASN A 46 -14.85 -20.16 -13.95
N LEU A 47 -15.53 -21.18 -13.40
CA LEU A 47 -15.16 -21.86 -12.16
C LEU A 47 -14.80 -23.34 -12.39
N ALA A 48 -14.92 -23.86 -13.61
CA ALA A 48 -14.67 -25.28 -13.92
C ALA A 48 -13.20 -25.71 -13.76
N HIS A 49 -12.25 -24.76 -13.72
CA HIS A 49 -10.84 -25.01 -13.46
C HIS A 49 -10.48 -24.98 -11.97
N LEU A 50 -11.44 -24.72 -11.06
CA LEU A 50 -11.16 -24.72 -9.63
C LEU A 50 -10.87 -26.14 -9.12
N LYS A 51 -9.92 -26.22 -8.18
CA LYS A 51 -9.41 -27.44 -7.56
C LYS A 51 -9.20 -27.29 -6.06
N ILE A 52 -9.37 -28.38 -5.32
CA ILE A 52 -9.14 -28.41 -3.87
C ILE A 52 -7.64 -28.24 -3.57
N PHE A 53 -7.30 -27.17 -2.85
CA PHE A 53 -5.93 -26.87 -2.41
C PHE A 53 -5.31 -28.06 -1.65
N GLY A 54 -4.08 -28.44 -2.01
CA GLY A 54 -3.32 -29.53 -1.39
C GLY A 54 -3.59 -30.93 -1.93
N CYS A 55 -4.47 -31.09 -2.93
CA CYS A 55 -4.67 -32.39 -3.56
C CYS A 55 -3.48 -32.84 -4.42
N LEU A 56 -3.43 -34.15 -4.70
CA LEU A 56 -2.45 -34.77 -5.59
C LEU A 56 -2.68 -34.35 -7.05
N ALA A 57 -1.62 -33.84 -7.67
CA ALA A 57 -1.57 -33.34 -9.04
C ALA A 57 -0.63 -34.21 -9.89
N MET A 58 -1.20 -35.01 -10.80
CA MET A 58 -0.46 -35.81 -11.77
C MET A 58 -0.09 -34.92 -12.96
N VAL A 59 1.16 -34.45 -13.02
CA VAL A 59 1.65 -33.53 -14.07
C VAL A 59 2.19 -34.32 -15.26
N HIS A 60 1.80 -33.97 -16.49
CA HIS A 60 2.38 -34.61 -17.68
C HIS A 60 3.83 -34.13 -17.92
N VAL A 61 4.77 -35.09 -17.94
CA VAL A 61 6.15 -34.86 -18.40
C VAL A 61 6.18 -34.82 -19.93
N ALA A 62 7.09 -34.11 -20.59
CA ALA A 62 7.16 -34.10 -22.06
C ALA A 62 7.75 -35.40 -22.66
N SER A 63 7.47 -35.73 -23.93
CA SER A 63 8.06 -36.91 -24.60
C SER A 63 9.58 -36.81 -24.72
N GLY A 64 10.11 -35.64 -25.10
CA GLY A 64 11.57 -35.39 -25.16
C GLY A 64 12.28 -35.39 -23.80
N GLN A 65 11.56 -35.51 -22.68
CA GLN A 65 12.09 -35.61 -21.32
C GLN A 65 11.94 -37.03 -20.74
N ARG A 66 11.61 -38.04 -21.57
CA ARG A 66 11.36 -39.43 -21.15
C ARG A 66 12.08 -40.40 -22.08
N LYS A 67 12.79 -41.38 -21.51
CA LYS A 67 13.22 -42.60 -22.19
C LYS A 67 12.03 -43.55 -22.37
N LYS A 68 12.22 -44.62 -23.15
CA LYS A 68 11.17 -45.54 -23.61
C LYS A 68 10.32 -46.20 -22.51
N TRP A 69 10.81 -46.22 -21.26
CA TRP A 69 10.15 -46.84 -20.11
C TRP A 69 9.88 -45.87 -18.94
N ASP A 70 10.16 -44.58 -19.10
CA ASP A 70 10.04 -43.61 -18.00
C ASP A 70 8.57 -43.26 -17.69
N PRO A 71 8.23 -42.92 -16.43
CA PRO A 71 6.87 -42.55 -16.04
C PRO A 71 6.28 -41.42 -16.90
N LYS A 72 5.04 -41.60 -17.36
CA LYS A 72 4.36 -40.62 -18.22
C LYS A 72 3.83 -39.39 -17.46
N SER A 73 3.88 -39.39 -16.13
CA SER A 73 3.47 -38.29 -15.28
C SER A 73 4.24 -38.29 -13.97
N GLU A 74 4.43 -37.10 -13.39
CA GLU A 74 5.08 -36.88 -12.10
C GLU A 74 4.04 -36.50 -11.03
N GLU A 75 4.23 -36.96 -9.80
CA GLU A 75 3.35 -36.64 -8.67
C GLU A 75 3.78 -35.34 -7.97
N ARG A 76 2.92 -34.33 -7.95
CA ARG A 76 3.13 -33.07 -7.23
C ARG A 76 1.91 -32.71 -6.39
N ILE A 77 2.04 -31.70 -5.52
CA ILE A 77 0.95 -31.19 -4.69
C ILE A 77 0.42 -29.90 -5.33
N PHE A 78 -0.90 -29.78 -5.50
CA PHE A 78 -1.54 -28.56 -5.98
C PHE A 78 -1.55 -27.46 -4.91
N VAL A 79 -1.01 -26.28 -5.22
CA VAL A 79 -0.87 -25.18 -4.25
C VAL A 79 -1.43 -23.83 -4.72
N GLY A 80 -1.85 -23.68 -5.97
CA GLY A 80 -2.59 -22.48 -6.38
C GLY A 80 -2.70 -22.23 -7.88
N TYR A 81 -3.08 -21.02 -8.26
CA TYR A 81 -3.29 -20.61 -9.65
C TYR A 81 -2.19 -19.62 -10.08
N CYS A 82 -1.76 -19.68 -11.34
CA CYS A 82 -0.80 -18.72 -11.89
C CYS A 82 -1.50 -17.40 -12.25
N GLU A 83 -0.94 -16.26 -11.88
CA GLU A 83 -1.52 -14.95 -12.21
C GLU A 83 -1.22 -14.48 -13.64
N THR A 84 -0.17 -15.01 -14.28
CA THR A 84 0.30 -14.59 -15.61
C THR A 84 -0.11 -15.54 -16.74
N SER A 85 -0.61 -16.73 -16.41
CA SER A 85 -1.01 -17.73 -17.41
C SER A 85 -2.13 -18.63 -16.89
N LYS A 86 -2.79 -19.37 -17.78
CA LYS A 86 -3.82 -20.38 -17.44
C LYS A 86 -3.23 -21.67 -16.83
N GLY A 87 -2.14 -21.57 -16.08
CA GLY A 87 -1.46 -22.68 -15.43
C GLY A 87 -1.78 -22.76 -13.94
N TYR A 88 -1.60 -23.96 -13.39
CA TYR A 88 -1.66 -24.27 -11.96
C TYR A 88 -0.25 -24.20 -11.36
N ARG A 89 -0.15 -23.77 -10.10
CA ARG A 89 1.07 -23.83 -9.28
C ARG A 89 1.08 -25.17 -8.55
N THR A 90 2.17 -25.90 -8.69
CA THR A 90 2.39 -27.23 -8.10
C THR A 90 3.75 -27.30 -7.45
N VAL A 91 3.86 -27.92 -6.28
CA VAL A 91 5.13 -28.14 -5.58
C VAL A 91 5.51 -29.63 -5.59
N ASP A 92 6.77 -29.94 -5.84
CA ASP A 92 7.30 -31.29 -5.61
C ASP A 92 7.58 -31.50 -4.11
N ARG A 93 7.10 -32.63 -3.55
CA ARG A 93 7.29 -33.01 -2.15
C ARG A 93 8.76 -33.25 -1.79
N LYS A 94 9.59 -33.71 -2.74
CA LYS A 94 10.99 -34.10 -2.47
C LYS A 94 11.95 -32.91 -2.51
N THR A 95 11.91 -32.11 -3.57
CA THR A 95 12.82 -30.95 -3.75
C THR A 95 12.29 -29.64 -3.17
N LYS A 96 11.03 -29.59 -2.72
CA LYS A 96 10.26 -28.37 -2.40
C LYS A 96 10.20 -27.35 -3.55
N LYS A 97 10.61 -27.70 -4.78
CA LYS A 97 10.61 -26.75 -5.92
C LYS A 97 9.20 -26.51 -6.46
N MET A 98 8.96 -25.25 -6.81
CA MET A 98 7.69 -24.73 -7.32
C MET A 98 7.69 -24.71 -8.84
N TYR A 99 6.60 -25.19 -9.45
CA TYR A 99 6.43 -25.27 -10.90
C TYR A 99 5.07 -24.71 -11.32
N VAL A 100 5.02 -24.06 -12.48
CA VAL A 100 3.76 -23.70 -13.17
C VAL A 100 3.54 -24.66 -14.32
N THR A 101 2.37 -25.29 -14.38
CA THR A 101 2.03 -26.30 -15.39
C THR A 101 0.56 -26.22 -15.80
N ARG A 102 0.23 -26.64 -17.03
CA ARG A 102 -1.13 -26.62 -17.58
C ARG A 102 -1.73 -28.03 -17.65
N ASP A 103 -0.94 -28.99 -18.11
CA ASP A 103 -1.37 -30.37 -18.38
C ASP A 103 -1.28 -31.24 -17.12
N VAL A 104 -2.31 -31.11 -16.28
CA VAL A 104 -2.39 -31.72 -14.95
C VAL A 104 -3.72 -32.47 -14.78
N LYS A 105 -3.65 -33.70 -14.26
CA LYS A 105 -4.83 -34.42 -13.75
C LYS A 105 -4.84 -34.40 -12.22
N PHE A 106 -5.89 -33.87 -11.63
CA PHE A 106 -6.02 -33.74 -10.18
C PHE A 106 -6.79 -34.93 -9.60
N LEU A 107 -6.30 -35.45 -8.48
CA LEU A 107 -6.93 -36.52 -7.70
C LEU A 107 -7.41 -35.91 -6.38
N GLU A 108 -8.55 -35.22 -6.44
CA GLU A 108 -9.09 -34.37 -5.37
C GLU A 108 -9.58 -35.12 -4.13
N SER A 109 -9.50 -36.46 -4.15
CA SER A 109 -9.71 -37.36 -3.00
C SER A 109 -8.41 -37.83 -2.34
N ARG A 110 -7.23 -37.42 -2.85
CA ARG A 110 -5.91 -37.78 -2.30
C ARG A 110 -5.12 -36.52 -1.93
N PHE A 111 -4.67 -36.47 -0.68
CA PHE A 111 -3.92 -35.35 -0.12
C PHE A 111 -2.56 -35.86 0.37
N PRO A 112 -1.45 -35.62 -0.36
CA PRO A 112 -0.15 -36.16 0.02
C PRO A 112 0.38 -35.67 1.37
N GLY A 113 -0.13 -34.55 1.89
CA GLY A 113 0.21 -34.03 3.23
C GLY A 113 -0.39 -34.83 4.39
N THR A 114 -1.61 -35.38 4.24
CA THR A 114 -2.27 -36.17 5.33
C THR A 114 -1.77 -37.61 5.42
N GLN A 115 -0.97 -38.07 4.46
CA GLN A 115 -0.31 -39.38 4.51
C GLN A 115 0.94 -39.32 5.40
N SER A 116 0.77 -39.76 6.65
CA SER A 116 1.85 -39.98 7.60
C SER A 116 2.78 -41.09 7.11
N SER A 117 4.08 -40.88 7.26
CA SER A 117 5.11 -41.86 6.93
C SER A 117 5.11 -43.01 7.94
N LYS A 118 4.58 -44.15 7.51
CA LYS A 118 5.13 -45.45 7.89
C LYS A 118 6.10 -45.87 6.77
N GLU A 119 7.12 -46.66 7.11
CA GLU A 119 8.33 -46.89 6.29
C GLU A 119 9.22 -45.61 6.24
N GLU A 120 10.48 -45.61 6.68
CA GLU A 120 11.30 -46.67 7.32
C GLU A 120 12.01 -46.14 8.58
N SER A 121 12.32 -47.03 9.53
CA SER A 121 13.04 -46.69 10.76
C SER A 121 14.04 -47.80 11.14
N THR A 122 15.29 -47.67 10.66
CA THR A 122 16.42 -48.52 11.07
C THR A 122 17.62 -47.64 11.45
N ASN A 123 18.17 -47.90 12.63
CA ASN A 123 19.12 -47.02 13.32
C ASN A 123 20.50 -46.93 12.65
N SER A 124 21.10 -45.74 12.74
CA SER A 124 22.49 -45.61 13.22
C SER A 124 22.67 -44.25 13.93
N LEU A 125 22.95 -44.29 15.24
CA LEU A 125 23.28 -43.10 16.03
C LEU A 125 24.78 -42.80 15.94
N MET A 126 25.14 -41.55 15.68
CA MET A 126 26.40 -40.97 16.15
C MET A 126 26.22 -39.47 16.45
N ASN A 127 27.09 -38.92 17.29
CA ASN A 127 26.82 -37.71 18.08
C ASN A 127 27.33 -36.41 17.41
N PRO A 128 26.97 -35.22 17.92
CA PRO A 128 27.07 -33.97 17.17
C PRO A 128 28.47 -33.33 17.19
N ASP A 129 28.75 -32.53 16.16
CA ASP A 129 29.74 -31.45 16.23
C ASP A 129 29.34 -30.27 15.30
N VAL A 130 30.08 -29.17 15.41
CA VAL A 130 29.88 -27.82 14.85
C VAL A 130 29.64 -27.75 13.34
N GLY A 131 28.71 -26.86 12.93
CA GLY A 131 28.99 -25.93 11.82
C GLY A 131 27.99 -25.82 10.66
N GLU A 132 27.79 -24.56 10.24
CA GLU A 132 27.27 -24.08 8.94
C GLU A 132 25.76 -24.17 8.62
N GLU A 133 25.14 -22.99 8.43
CA GLU A 133 23.83 -22.85 7.79
C GLU A 133 23.98 -22.97 6.26
N ALA A 134 23.22 -23.89 5.65
CA ALA A 134 23.30 -24.14 4.21
C ALA A 134 22.71 -22.98 3.36
N VAL A 135 23.60 -22.12 2.86
CA VAL A 135 23.25 -21.00 1.96
C VAL A 135 22.56 -21.50 0.69
N ILE A 136 21.37 -20.95 0.40
CA ILE A 136 20.61 -21.28 -0.82
C ILE A 136 21.21 -20.53 -2.01
N VAL A 137 22.05 -21.23 -2.78
CA VAL A 137 22.68 -20.72 -4.00
C VAL A 137 21.64 -20.66 -5.14
N TRP A 138 21.41 -19.46 -5.67
CA TRP A 138 20.59 -19.24 -6.87
C TRP A 138 21.42 -19.42 -8.14
N THR A 139 21.32 -20.57 -8.79
CA THR A 139 21.90 -20.82 -10.12
C THR A 139 20.90 -20.53 -11.23
N SER A 140 21.02 -19.35 -11.85
CA SER A 140 20.51 -19.13 -13.20
C SER A 140 21.35 -19.95 -14.19
N GLN A 141 20.71 -20.82 -14.99
CA GLN A 141 21.37 -21.47 -16.11
C GLN A 141 20.97 -20.77 -17.41
N ASP A 142 21.84 -19.86 -17.86
CA ASP A 142 21.83 -19.40 -19.24
C ASP A 142 22.22 -20.56 -20.17
N THR A 143 21.47 -20.73 -21.25
CA THR A 143 21.85 -21.62 -22.36
C THR A 143 22.49 -20.77 -23.44
N GLY A 144 23.81 -20.62 -23.35
CA GLY A 144 24.58 -19.82 -24.32
C GLY A 144 24.54 -20.40 -25.74
N SER A 145 24.57 -19.51 -26.72
CA SER A 145 24.83 -19.81 -28.13
C SER A 145 26.15 -19.16 -28.56
N THR A 146 26.97 -19.89 -29.30
CA THR A 146 28.38 -19.55 -29.60
C THR A 146 28.55 -18.33 -30.51
N GLU A 147 29.63 -17.56 -30.29
CA GLU A 147 30.25 -16.65 -31.28
C GLU A 147 30.94 -17.48 -32.40
N MET A 148 31.45 -17.01 -33.55
CA MET A 148 31.88 -15.73 -34.17
C MET A 148 31.76 -15.94 -35.71
N ASP A 149 31.87 -15.02 -36.69
CA ASP A 149 31.88 -13.55 -36.94
C ASP A 149 31.86 -13.41 -38.51
N PRO A 150 32.14 -12.30 -39.24
CA PRO A 150 32.02 -10.85 -39.01
C PRO A 150 31.00 -10.13 -39.93
N ASN A 151 30.84 -8.83 -39.72
CA ASN A 151 30.15 -7.87 -40.61
C ASN A 151 30.88 -7.70 -41.96
N PRO A 152 30.18 -7.55 -43.10
CA PRO A 152 30.21 -6.23 -43.77
C PRO A 152 28.95 -5.81 -44.57
N SER A 153 28.79 -4.48 -44.73
CA SER A 153 28.14 -3.76 -45.84
C SER A 153 26.59 -3.62 -45.91
N VAL A 154 26.18 -2.53 -46.58
CA VAL A 154 24.83 -1.92 -46.71
C VAL A 154 24.78 -1.19 -48.07
N PRO A 155 23.64 -0.90 -48.77
CA PRO A 155 22.23 -1.36 -48.71
C PRO A 155 21.95 -2.22 -50.01
N PRO A 156 20.93 -2.07 -50.91
CA PRO A 156 19.57 -1.46 -50.90
C PRO A 156 18.43 -2.26 -51.61
N LYS A 157 17.20 -1.67 -51.63
CA LYS A 157 15.99 -1.98 -52.45
C LYS A 157 15.19 -3.25 -52.07
N VAL A 158 13.84 -3.32 -52.02
CA VAL A 158 12.68 -2.69 -52.75
C VAL A 158 12.19 -3.54 -53.94
N ASP A 159 10.87 -3.48 -54.21
CA ASP A 159 10.05 -4.16 -55.25
C ASP A 159 9.63 -5.63 -54.93
N THR A 160 8.37 -5.93 -54.54
CA THR A 160 7.03 -5.96 -55.23
C THR A 160 6.71 -7.26 -55.97
N ASP A 161 5.74 -8.03 -55.46
CA ASP A 161 4.41 -8.22 -56.08
C ASP A 161 3.47 -8.92 -55.08
N SER A 162 2.21 -8.54 -54.84
CA SER A 162 1.04 -8.24 -55.71
C SER A 162 0.13 -9.46 -55.92
N ASN A 163 -1.04 -9.46 -55.26
CA ASN A 163 -2.27 -9.90 -55.89
C ASN A 163 -3.50 -9.31 -55.16
N GLU A 164 -4.30 -8.50 -55.88
CA GLU A 164 -5.58 -7.97 -55.38
C GLU A 164 -6.75 -8.86 -55.83
N SER A 165 -7.89 -8.80 -55.11
CA SER A 165 -9.22 -9.01 -55.69
C SER A 165 -10.35 -8.51 -54.76
N THR A 166 -10.58 -7.20 -54.82
CA THR A 166 -11.89 -6.49 -54.87
C THR A 166 -13.11 -7.07 -54.12
N GLY A 167 -13.68 -6.28 -53.19
CA GLY A 167 -14.91 -6.64 -52.44
C GLY A 167 -15.70 -5.45 -51.87
N GLN A 168 -16.15 -4.54 -52.76
CA GLN A 168 -17.10 -3.41 -52.62
C GLN A 168 -17.68 -2.96 -51.24
N SER A 169 -17.68 -1.64 -51.02
CA SER A 169 -18.36 -0.92 -49.92
C SER A 169 -19.90 -0.96 -50.01
N PRO A 170 -20.63 -0.58 -48.92
CA PRO A 170 -21.15 0.81 -48.91
C PRO A 170 -21.15 1.53 -47.54
N GLN A 171 -21.06 2.87 -47.60
CA GLN A 171 -21.55 3.81 -46.56
C GLN A 171 -23.03 4.15 -46.82
N PRO A 172 -23.86 4.59 -45.85
CA PRO A 172 -23.64 5.76 -44.97
C PRO A 172 -24.09 5.51 -43.50
N SER A 173 -24.30 6.45 -42.57
CA SER A 173 -24.37 7.93 -42.59
C SER A 173 -23.93 8.54 -41.25
N VAL A 174 -23.54 9.82 -41.25
CA VAL A 174 -23.16 10.55 -40.03
C VAL A 174 -24.39 11.08 -39.29
N LYS A 175 -24.44 10.91 -37.96
CA LYS A 175 -25.24 11.76 -37.07
C LYS A 175 -24.43 12.15 -35.84
N THR A 176 -24.42 13.46 -35.56
CA THR A 176 -23.64 14.09 -34.49
C THR A 176 -24.37 14.00 -33.15
N SER A 177 -23.64 13.73 -32.07
CA SER A 177 -24.08 13.89 -30.68
C SER A 177 -22.93 14.42 -29.83
N PRO A 178 -23.19 15.19 -28.75
CA PRO A 178 -22.13 15.96 -28.06
C PRO A 178 -21.02 15.08 -27.46
N GLU A 179 -19.78 15.57 -27.52
CA GLU A 179 -18.64 14.92 -26.89
C GLU A 179 -18.67 15.08 -25.37
N GLU A 180 -19.06 14.02 -24.66
CA GLU A 180 -18.65 13.87 -23.26
C GLU A 180 -17.12 13.80 -23.20
N LEU A 181 -16.49 14.71 -22.44
CA LEU A 181 -15.05 14.70 -22.17
C LEU A 181 -14.64 13.47 -21.34
N ARG A 182 -14.52 12.33 -22.02
CA ARG A 182 -14.09 11.04 -21.45
C ARG A 182 -12.64 11.14 -20.99
N ARG A 183 -12.50 11.40 -19.68
CA ARG A 183 -11.22 11.35 -18.95
C ARG A 183 -10.47 10.06 -19.32
N PRO A 184 -9.18 10.10 -19.69
CA PRO A 184 -8.45 8.91 -20.06
C PRO A 184 -8.40 7.93 -18.88
N LEU A 185 -8.78 6.68 -19.13
CA LEU A 185 -8.70 5.59 -18.16
C LEU A 185 -7.24 5.38 -17.75
N ARG A 186 -6.87 5.86 -16.56
CA ARG A 186 -5.56 5.60 -15.94
C ARG A 186 -5.43 4.11 -15.61
N ASN A 187 -4.99 3.32 -16.58
CA ASN A 187 -4.57 1.93 -16.39
C ASN A 187 -3.36 1.87 -15.44
N ARG A 188 -3.63 1.90 -14.13
CA ARG A 188 -2.64 1.59 -13.09
C ARG A 188 -2.34 0.11 -13.13
N PHE A 189 -1.37 -0.29 -13.95
CA PHE A 189 -0.65 -1.54 -13.74
C PHE A 189 0.15 -1.39 -12.44
N PRO A 190 -0.11 -2.20 -11.39
CA PRO A 190 0.76 -2.21 -10.21
C PRO A 190 2.13 -2.77 -10.63
N ASN A 191 3.21 -2.10 -10.22
CA ASN A 191 4.56 -2.56 -10.53
C ASN A 191 4.84 -3.85 -9.73
N ARG A 192 4.78 -5.00 -10.40
CA ARG A 192 4.67 -6.33 -9.78
C ARG A 192 5.94 -6.84 -9.09
N ASN A 193 7.06 -6.13 -9.22
CA ASN A 193 8.37 -6.60 -8.75
C ASN A 193 8.78 -6.07 -7.36
N ILE A 194 7.96 -5.24 -6.70
CA ILE A 194 8.24 -4.75 -5.34
C ILE A 194 7.66 -5.75 -4.32
N PHE A 195 8.34 -6.90 -4.20
CA PHE A 195 8.07 -7.89 -3.17
C PHE A 195 9.06 -7.66 -2.02
N ASN A 196 8.78 -6.67 -1.17
CA ASN A 196 9.67 -6.26 -0.07
C ASN A 196 9.81 -7.39 0.97
N ALA A 197 10.82 -8.24 0.81
CA ALA A 197 11.18 -9.27 1.77
C ALA A 197 11.51 -8.66 3.14
N ASP A 198 12.18 -7.51 3.16
CA ASP A 198 12.60 -6.80 4.38
C ASP A 198 11.41 -6.36 5.24
N PHE A 199 10.31 -5.94 4.59
CA PHE A 199 9.06 -5.58 5.28
C PHE A 199 8.40 -6.78 5.96
N LEU A 200 8.56 -7.98 5.40
CA LEU A 200 8.09 -9.22 6.00
C LEU A 200 9.05 -9.72 7.10
N LEU A 201 10.37 -9.60 6.89
CA LEU A 201 11.38 -9.99 7.88
C LEU A 201 11.23 -9.16 9.17
N PHE A 202 11.05 -7.84 9.04
CA PHE A 202 10.74 -6.94 10.15
C PHE A 202 9.48 -7.38 10.92
N GLN A 203 8.42 -7.80 10.23
CA GLN A 203 7.20 -8.32 10.89
C GLN A 203 7.42 -9.66 11.61
N THR A 204 8.40 -10.47 11.20
CA THR A 204 8.70 -11.74 11.86
C THR A 204 9.59 -11.60 13.10
N GLN A 205 10.39 -10.53 13.20
CA GLN A 205 11.32 -10.30 14.31
C GLN A 205 10.68 -9.62 15.54
N VAL A 206 9.62 -8.81 15.36
CA VAL A 206 8.95 -8.14 16.50
C VAL A 206 8.03 -9.12 17.25
N ARG A 207 8.63 -9.90 18.17
CA ARG A 207 7.96 -10.83 19.09
C ARG A 207 7.85 -10.31 20.53
N GLU A 208 7.51 -9.03 20.69
CA GLU A 208 7.00 -8.50 21.96
C GLU A 208 5.59 -7.93 21.80
N GLN A 209 4.78 -8.03 22.86
CA GLN A 209 3.33 -7.80 22.91
C GLN A 209 2.75 -6.83 21.85
N SER A 210 1.85 -7.33 21.01
CA SER A 210 1.10 -6.52 20.04
C SER A 210 0.38 -5.33 20.70
N ASP A 211 0.30 -4.21 19.98
CA ASP A 211 -0.46 -3.03 20.39
C ASP A 211 -1.93 -3.39 20.72
N PRO A 212 -2.53 -2.79 21.77
CA PRO A 212 -3.90 -3.10 22.15
C PRO A 212 -4.91 -2.68 21.08
N ILE A 213 -5.96 -3.47 20.88
CA ILE A 213 -6.97 -3.25 19.83
C ILE A 213 -8.23 -2.54 20.35
N SER A 214 -8.40 -2.42 21.67
CA SER A 214 -9.51 -1.74 22.35
C SER A 214 -9.05 -0.92 23.57
N TYR A 215 -9.90 -0.01 24.02
CA TYR A 215 -9.67 0.80 25.23
C TYR A 215 -9.63 -0.05 26.50
N GLU A 216 -10.54 -1.03 26.62
CA GLU A 216 -10.60 -1.97 27.73
C GLU A 216 -9.33 -2.83 27.81
N GLU A 217 -8.81 -3.29 26.68
CA GLU A 217 -7.55 -4.04 26.64
C GLU A 217 -6.37 -3.14 27.06
N ALA A 218 -6.33 -1.90 26.56
CA ALA A 218 -5.28 -0.94 26.90
C ALA A 218 -5.24 -0.59 28.41
N LEU A 219 -6.37 -0.67 29.13
CA LEU A 219 -6.41 -0.45 30.58
C LEU A 219 -6.20 -1.72 31.43
N ASN A 220 -6.43 -2.91 30.89
CA ASN A 220 -6.29 -4.18 31.62
C ASN A 220 -4.88 -4.81 31.52
N ARG A 221 -3.92 -4.13 30.90
CA ARG A 221 -2.54 -4.61 30.69
C ARG A 221 -1.54 -3.96 31.66
N PRO A 222 -0.35 -4.56 31.90
CA PRO A 222 0.66 -3.99 32.80
C PRO A 222 1.13 -2.58 32.40
N ASP A 223 1.12 -2.27 31.10
CA ASP A 223 1.49 -0.98 30.52
C ASP A 223 0.36 0.06 30.49
N ALA A 224 -0.78 -0.22 31.13
CA ALA A 224 -1.98 0.63 31.13
C ALA A 224 -1.74 2.10 31.55
N LYS A 225 -0.78 2.36 32.44
CA LYS A 225 -0.42 3.73 32.84
C LYS A 225 0.16 4.55 31.68
N GLU A 226 0.92 3.91 30.78
CA GLU A 226 1.46 4.58 29.59
C GLU A 226 0.36 4.84 28.55
N TRP A 227 -0.53 3.86 28.35
CA TRP A 227 -1.66 3.98 27.42
C TRP A 227 -2.67 5.03 27.90
N LEU A 228 -2.98 5.08 29.19
CA LEU A 228 -3.85 6.11 29.78
C LEU A 228 -3.23 7.52 29.64
N LYS A 229 -1.91 7.66 29.82
CA LYS A 229 -1.20 8.92 29.54
C LYS A 229 -1.37 9.31 28.06
N ALA A 230 -1.17 8.38 27.13
CA ALA A 230 -1.31 8.64 25.70
C ALA A 230 -2.76 8.98 25.28
N ILE A 231 -3.76 8.37 25.91
CA ILE A 231 -5.18 8.72 25.76
C ILE A 231 -5.44 10.14 26.23
N ASN A 232 -4.96 10.51 27.42
CA ASN A 232 -5.17 11.83 27.99
C ASN A 232 -4.45 12.94 27.18
N GLU A 233 -3.29 12.67 26.59
CA GLU A 233 -2.61 13.59 25.68
C GLU A 233 -3.41 13.84 24.37
N GLU A 234 -4.04 12.82 23.78
CA GLU A 234 -4.92 12.99 22.61
C GLU A 234 -6.22 13.72 22.99
N LEU A 235 -6.83 13.41 24.14
CA LEU A 235 -8.02 14.12 24.64
C LEU A 235 -7.73 15.60 24.94
N ALA A 236 -6.58 15.89 25.55
CA ALA A 236 -6.11 17.26 25.78
C ALA A 236 -5.89 18.01 24.45
N SER A 237 -5.34 17.33 23.43
CA SER A 237 -5.16 17.89 22.08
C SER A 237 -6.50 18.21 21.39
N HIS A 238 -7.54 17.38 21.61
CA HIS A 238 -8.90 17.68 21.15
C HIS A 238 -9.57 18.83 21.90
N HIS A 239 -9.32 18.95 23.21
CA HIS A 239 -9.85 20.02 24.05
C HIS A 239 -9.19 21.37 23.69
N GLU A 240 -7.87 21.41 23.57
CA GLU A 240 -7.09 22.57 23.10
C GLU A 240 -7.60 23.07 21.74
N ASN A 241 -7.87 22.15 20.80
CA ASN A 241 -8.41 22.48 19.47
C ASN A 241 -9.93 22.72 19.44
N GLN A 242 -10.66 22.56 20.55
CA GLN A 242 -12.13 22.56 20.59
C GLN A 242 -12.78 21.68 19.51
N SER A 243 -12.22 20.49 19.24
CA SER A 243 -12.58 19.69 18.07
C SER A 243 -14.05 19.24 18.03
N TRP A 244 -14.67 19.06 19.20
CA TRP A 244 -16.04 18.59 19.37
C TRP A 244 -16.63 19.11 20.69
N GLU A 245 -17.95 19.05 20.82
CA GLU A 245 -18.69 19.40 22.05
C GLU A 245 -19.76 18.33 22.38
N PRO A 246 -20.06 18.04 23.66
CA PRO A 246 -21.21 17.20 24.02
C PRO A 246 -22.51 17.75 23.44
N ALA A 247 -23.35 16.89 22.85
CA ALA A 247 -24.58 17.32 22.21
C ALA A 247 -25.64 16.21 22.11
N VAL A 248 -26.91 16.60 22.21
CA VAL A 248 -28.06 15.73 21.91
C VAL A 248 -28.11 15.46 20.40
N LEU A 249 -28.29 14.20 20.01
CA LEU A 249 -28.42 13.80 18.60
C LEU A 249 -29.82 14.17 18.06
N PRO A 250 -29.93 14.99 16.99
CA PRO A 250 -31.21 15.32 16.38
C PRO A 250 -31.93 14.07 15.83
N PRO A 251 -33.27 13.96 15.91
CA PRO A 251 -34.00 12.74 15.55
C PRO A 251 -33.83 12.25 14.10
N HIS A 252 -33.43 13.13 13.19
CA HIS A 252 -33.19 12.85 11.77
C HIS A 252 -31.72 12.63 11.41
N LYS A 253 -30.78 12.84 12.36
CA LYS A 253 -29.34 12.63 12.19
C LYS A 253 -28.94 11.24 12.67
N LYS A 254 -27.78 10.76 12.22
CA LYS A 254 -27.17 9.52 12.70
C LYS A 254 -25.77 9.79 13.20
N ALA A 255 -25.50 9.44 14.45
CA ALA A 255 -24.14 9.47 14.99
C ALA A 255 -23.25 8.42 14.31
N ILE A 256 -22.03 8.81 13.94
CA ILE A 256 -20.96 7.87 13.59
C ILE A 256 -20.32 7.31 14.87
N LYS A 257 -19.75 6.11 14.80
CA LYS A 257 -19.06 5.53 15.97
C LYS A 257 -17.65 6.09 16.10
N SER A 258 -17.14 6.22 17.31
CA SER A 258 -15.73 6.44 17.63
C SER A 258 -14.94 5.12 17.69
N LYS A 259 -13.61 5.19 17.63
CA LYS A 259 -12.66 4.11 17.95
C LYS A 259 -11.33 4.72 18.43
N TRP A 260 -10.74 4.12 19.46
CA TRP A 260 -9.33 4.31 19.81
C TRP A 260 -8.41 3.46 18.92
N VAL A 261 -7.34 4.06 18.42
CA VAL A 261 -6.27 3.37 17.69
C VAL A 261 -4.96 3.56 18.45
N PHE A 262 -4.35 2.46 18.88
CA PHE A 262 -3.11 2.46 19.64
C PHE A 262 -1.94 2.05 18.74
N LYS A 263 -0.77 2.67 18.95
CA LYS A 263 0.48 2.31 18.29
C LYS A 263 1.68 2.65 19.15
N THR A 264 2.52 1.66 19.42
CA THR A 264 3.84 1.84 20.03
C THR A 264 4.80 2.35 18.97
N LYS A 265 5.51 3.42 19.30
CA LYS A 265 6.66 3.93 18.54
C LYS A 265 7.93 3.45 19.21
N TYR A 266 8.90 3.05 18.39
CA TYR A 266 10.21 2.57 18.79
C TYR A 266 11.28 3.45 18.15
N LYS A 267 12.42 3.62 18.80
CA LYS A 267 13.59 4.27 18.22
C LYS A 267 14.39 3.27 17.36
N GLU A 268 15.47 3.75 16.75
CA GLU A 268 16.42 2.94 15.98
C GLU A 268 17.12 1.86 16.83
N ASP A 269 17.27 2.08 18.13
CA ASP A 269 17.80 1.10 19.10
C ASP A 269 16.79 0.00 19.51
N GLY A 270 15.58 0.02 18.96
CA GLY A 270 14.50 -0.92 19.30
C GLY A 270 13.79 -0.62 20.64
N THR A 271 14.25 0.34 21.43
CA THR A 271 13.56 0.76 22.67
C THR A 271 12.28 1.54 22.35
N ILE A 272 11.33 1.53 23.27
CA ILE A 272 10.08 2.29 23.13
C ILE A 272 10.40 3.79 23.18
N GLU A 273 10.08 4.49 22.08
CA GLU A 273 10.13 5.96 21.99
C GLU A 273 8.91 6.54 22.72
N LYS A 274 7.71 6.07 22.37
CA LYS A 274 6.44 6.59 22.89
C LYS A 274 5.26 5.66 22.62
N ARG A 275 4.32 5.55 23.56
CA ARG A 275 2.97 5.04 23.28
C ARG A 275 2.13 6.16 22.65
N LYS A 276 1.48 5.90 21.52
CA LYS A 276 0.57 6.84 20.87
C LYS A 276 -0.84 6.25 20.77
N ALA A 277 -1.79 6.87 21.46
CA ALA A 277 -3.21 6.71 21.16
C ALA A 277 -3.62 7.70 20.06
N ARG A 278 -4.69 7.39 19.33
CA ARG A 278 -5.42 8.33 18.49
C ARG A 278 -6.93 8.10 18.60
N LEU A 279 -7.70 9.18 18.62
CA LEU A 279 -9.17 9.11 18.53
C LEU A 279 -9.59 9.21 17.07
N VAL A 280 -10.30 8.17 16.60
CA VAL A 280 -10.63 7.98 15.18
C VAL A 280 -12.14 7.80 14.99
N ALA A 281 -12.73 8.64 14.16
CA ALA A 281 -14.09 8.48 13.66
C ALA A 281 -14.20 7.27 12.73
N ARG A 282 -15.28 6.49 12.84
CA ARG A 282 -15.59 5.40 11.90
C ARG A 282 -16.27 5.94 10.63
N GLY A 283 -15.60 6.85 9.92
CA GLY A 283 -16.10 7.52 8.72
C GLY A 283 -16.41 6.59 7.53
N TYR A 284 -16.06 5.30 7.59
CA TYR A 284 -16.61 4.30 6.67
C TYR A 284 -18.14 4.14 6.78
N SER A 285 -18.77 4.69 7.82
CA SER A 285 -20.23 4.75 7.99
C SER A 285 -20.89 6.01 7.42
N GLN A 286 -20.11 7.01 7.02
CA GLN A 286 -20.60 8.23 6.34
C GLN A 286 -21.08 7.92 4.91
N ARG A 287 -21.99 8.77 4.41
CA ARG A 287 -22.57 8.75 3.07
C ARG A 287 -22.21 10.03 2.31
N GLN A 288 -21.77 9.88 1.06
CA GLN A 288 -21.58 11.01 0.16
C GLN A 288 -22.93 11.67 -0.17
N GLY A 289 -22.97 13.00 -0.29
CA GLY A 289 -24.20 13.77 -0.51
C GLY A 289 -25.08 13.94 0.75
N ILE A 290 -24.55 13.58 1.94
CA ILE A 290 -25.24 13.71 3.24
C ILE A 290 -24.23 14.11 4.33
N ASP A 291 -23.15 13.35 4.49
CA ASP A 291 -22.14 13.52 5.56
C ASP A 291 -20.81 14.10 5.04
N TYR A 292 -20.64 14.20 3.72
CA TYR A 292 -19.54 14.84 2.99
C TYR A 292 -19.89 14.92 1.48
N GLU A 293 -19.31 15.87 0.75
CA GLU A 293 -19.47 15.97 -0.72
C GLU A 293 -18.31 15.33 -1.49
N ASP A 294 -17.08 15.68 -1.14
CA ASP A 294 -15.85 15.25 -1.82
C ASP A 294 -14.75 14.99 -0.77
N THR A 295 -13.79 14.15 -1.12
CA THR A 295 -12.71 13.67 -0.27
C THR A 295 -11.33 13.82 -0.91
N PHE A 296 -11.23 14.38 -2.12
CA PHE A 296 -9.95 14.50 -2.81
C PHE A 296 -9.02 15.49 -2.12
N ALA A 297 -7.82 15.02 -1.79
CA ALA A 297 -6.70 15.82 -1.32
C ALA A 297 -5.44 15.36 -2.07
N PRO A 298 -4.69 16.25 -2.73
CA PRO A 298 -3.42 15.91 -3.35
C PRO A 298 -2.31 15.84 -2.29
N THR A 299 -1.38 14.91 -2.46
CA THR A 299 -0.25 14.67 -1.54
C THR A 299 1.01 14.45 -2.38
N LEU A 300 2.18 14.83 -1.86
CA LEU A 300 3.46 14.61 -2.52
C LEU A 300 3.67 13.10 -2.79
N GLY A 301 3.96 12.73 -4.03
CA GLY A 301 4.32 11.37 -4.43
C GLY A 301 5.82 11.22 -4.65
N TYR A 302 6.31 9.98 -4.69
CA TYR A 302 7.75 9.69 -4.86
C TYR A 302 8.38 10.36 -6.10
N SER A 303 7.66 10.43 -7.24
CA SER A 303 8.15 11.12 -8.44
C SER A 303 8.33 12.62 -8.20
N SER A 304 7.35 13.24 -7.52
CA SER A 304 7.31 14.66 -7.21
C SER A 304 8.36 15.03 -6.14
N LEU A 305 8.55 14.17 -5.14
CA LEU A 305 9.64 14.27 -4.15
C LEU A 305 11.02 14.18 -4.84
N ARG A 306 11.26 13.14 -5.64
CA ARG A 306 12.54 12.97 -6.37
C ARG A 306 12.82 14.13 -7.31
N TYR A 307 11.78 14.70 -7.94
CA TYR A 307 11.91 15.91 -8.75
C TYR A 307 12.34 17.12 -7.91
N LEU A 308 11.69 17.39 -6.77
CA LEU A 308 12.10 18.46 -5.84
C LEU A 308 13.55 18.28 -5.36
N LEU A 309 13.95 17.07 -4.96
CA LEU A 309 15.34 16.79 -4.53
C LEU A 309 16.35 16.91 -5.69
N SER A 310 15.96 16.60 -6.93
CA SER A 310 16.81 16.85 -8.11
C SER A 310 16.98 18.35 -8.42
N LEU A 311 15.97 19.18 -8.12
CA LEU A 311 16.09 20.63 -8.16
C LEU A 311 17.00 21.14 -7.02
N ALA A 312 16.91 20.55 -5.83
CA ALA A 312 17.78 20.87 -4.70
C ALA A 312 19.26 20.69 -5.05
N ALA A 313 19.64 19.51 -5.54
CA ALA A 313 20.99 19.24 -6.00
C ALA A 313 21.42 20.17 -7.15
N LYS A 314 20.56 20.38 -8.16
CA LYS A 314 20.90 21.18 -9.35
C LYS A 314 21.10 22.68 -9.07
N TYR A 315 20.37 23.24 -8.11
CA TYR A 315 20.34 24.69 -7.83
C TYR A 315 20.88 25.05 -6.43
N ASN A 316 21.56 24.09 -5.77
CA ASN A 316 21.98 24.15 -4.36
C ASN A 316 20.89 24.72 -3.42
N LEU A 317 19.66 24.18 -3.53
CA LEU A 317 18.58 24.54 -2.62
C LEU A 317 18.74 23.74 -1.33
N GLU A 318 18.77 24.41 -0.19
CA GLU A 318 18.69 23.76 1.11
C GLU A 318 17.34 23.07 1.29
N VAL A 319 17.34 21.85 1.84
CA VAL A 319 16.12 21.07 2.11
C VAL A 319 15.89 20.92 3.61
N ASP A 320 14.83 21.56 4.10
CA ASP A 320 14.38 21.51 5.49
C ASP A 320 13.00 20.82 5.58
N GLN A 321 12.62 20.35 6.77
CA GLN A 321 11.34 19.64 7.00
C GLN A 321 10.61 20.16 8.25
N MET A 322 9.29 20.24 8.20
CA MET A 322 8.42 20.58 9.34
C MET A 322 7.25 19.59 9.46
N ASP A 323 6.84 19.29 10.70
CA ASP A 323 5.70 18.43 11.07
C ASP A 323 4.57 19.29 11.66
N VAL A 324 3.35 19.17 11.12
CA VAL A 324 2.17 19.88 11.62
C VAL A 324 1.53 19.08 12.75
N VAL A 325 1.68 19.56 13.99
CA VAL A 325 1.09 18.91 15.15
C VAL A 325 -0.44 18.92 15.02
N THR A 326 -1.01 17.71 15.00
CA THR A 326 -2.47 17.49 14.93
C THR A 326 -3.15 18.12 13.70
N ALA A 327 -2.50 18.12 12.54
CA ALA A 327 -2.98 18.66 11.25
C ALA A 327 -4.52 18.60 11.05
N PHE A 328 -5.13 17.40 11.10
CA PHE A 328 -6.57 17.23 10.89
C PHE A 328 -7.47 17.88 11.96
N LEU A 329 -6.95 18.27 13.13
CA LEU A 329 -7.68 18.98 14.20
C LEU A 329 -7.63 20.52 14.03
N ASN A 330 -6.90 21.06 13.05
CA ASN A 330 -6.90 22.48 12.76
C ASN A 330 -8.18 22.96 12.04
N PRO A 331 -8.64 22.33 10.94
CA PRO A 331 -9.73 22.85 10.11
C PRO A 331 -11.12 22.57 10.70
N ASN A 332 -11.98 23.59 10.63
CA ASN A 332 -13.40 23.49 10.97
C ASN A 332 -14.14 22.58 9.97
N LEU A 333 -15.20 21.91 10.41
CA LEU A 333 -16.12 21.21 9.52
C LEU A 333 -17.23 22.16 9.07
N ASN A 334 -17.56 22.07 7.78
CA ASN A 334 -18.76 22.68 7.22
C ASN A 334 -19.97 21.74 7.37
N GLU A 335 -19.73 20.42 7.40
CA GLU A 335 -20.78 19.42 7.58
C GLU A 335 -21.10 19.20 9.08
N GLU A 336 -22.38 19.27 9.44
CA GLU A 336 -22.83 19.02 10.81
C GLU A 336 -22.89 17.51 11.10
N ILE A 337 -21.79 16.99 11.65
CA ILE A 337 -21.58 15.57 11.97
C ILE A 337 -21.65 15.34 13.48
N TYR A 338 -22.33 14.24 13.87
CA TYR A 338 -22.41 13.76 15.24
C TYR A 338 -21.63 12.46 15.40
N MET A 339 -21.02 12.25 16.57
CA MET A 339 -20.25 11.05 16.91
C MET A 339 -20.67 10.51 18.29
N GLU A 340 -20.65 9.19 18.47
CA GLU A 340 -20.73 8.57 19.81
C GLU A 340 -19.51 8.98 20.66
N LEU A 341 -19.73 9.44 21.90
CA LEU A 341 -18.64 9.82 22.79
C LEU A 341 -17.59 8.70 22.89
N PRO A 342 -16.29 9.03 22.89
CA PRO A 342 -15.24 8.02 22.92
C PRO A 342 -15.23 7.27 24.25
N THR A 343 -15.04 5.95 24.20
CA THR A 343 -14.88 5.11 25.40
C THR A 343 -13.82 5.71 26.32
N GLY A 344 -14.15 5.89 27.60
CA GLY A 344 -13.33 6.59 28.58
C GLY A 344 -13.72 8.03 28.86
N VAL A 345 -14.49 8.67 27.98
CA VAL A 345 -15.11 9.98 28.21
C VAL A 345 -16.59 9.80 28.56
N TYR A 346 -17.01 10.51 29.60
CA TYR A 346 -18.38 10.48 30.11
C TYR A 346 -18.91 11.91 30.22
N ASP A 347 -20.17 12.11 29.87
CA ASP A 347 -20.96 13.29 30.14
C ASP A 347 -22.31 12.83 30.71
N GLU A 348 -22.84 13.52 31.71
CA GLU A 348 -24.04 13.09 32.42
C GLU A 348 -25.32 13.22 31.58
N ASN A 349 -25.32 14.14 30.61
CA ASN A 349 -26.51 14.55 29.86
C ASN A 349 -26.50 14.05 28.40
N ASN A 350 -25.32 13.81 27.82
CA ASN A 350 -25.14 13.51 26.40
C ASN A 350 -24.39 12.19 26.19
N LYS A 351 -24.91 11.35 25.30
CA LYS A 351 -24.22 10.15 24.79
C LYS A 351 -23.39 10.42 23.53
N TYR A 352 -23.55 11.60 22.94
CA TYR A 352 -22.99 11.97 21.65
C TYR A 352 -22.27 13.32 21.75
N CYS A 353 -21.41 13.59 20.79
CA CYS A 353 -20.80 14.89 20.57
C CYS A 353 -21.04 15.37 19.13
N ARG A 354 -21.12 16.69 18.95
CA ARG A 354 -21.10 17.34 17.64
C ARG A 354 -19.66 17.68 17.30
N LEU A 355 -19.21 17.29 16.11
CA LEU A 355 -17.87 17.63 15.63
C LEU A 355 -17.87 19.08 15.12
N ARG A 356 -17.01 19.93 15.69
CA ARG A 356 -16.78 21.31 15.25
C ARG A 356 -15.64 21.39 14.23
N LYS A 357 -14.64 20.53 14.40
CA LYS A 357 -13.48 20.40 13.53
C LYS A 357 -13.35 18.98 13.00
N SER A 358 -12.55 18.83 11.95
CA SER A 358 -12.18 17.53 11.42
C SER A 358 -11.42 16.71 12.48
N ILE A 359 -11.52 15.39 12.37
CA ILE A 359 -10.79 14.41 13.20
C ILE A 359 -10.37 13.21 12.34
N TYR A 360 -9.39 12.44 12.82
CA TYR A 360 -8.91 11.24 12.11
C TYR A 360 -10.06 10.30 11.72
N GLY A 361 -10.03 9.76 10.51
CA GLY A 361 -10.97 8.74 10.05
C GLY A 361 -12.30 9.26 9.46
N LEU A 362 -12.57 10.57 9.53
CA LEU A 362 -13.61 11.19 8.68
C LEU A 362 -13.21 11.12 7.21
N LYS A 363 -14.20 10.98 6.33
CA LYS A 363 -14.01 10.87 4.88
C LYS A 363 -13.36 12.10 4.25
N GLN A 364 -13.75 13.29 4.69
CA GLN A 364 -13.27 14.57 4.18
C GLN A 364 -12.03 15.13 4.90
N ALA A 365 -11.51 14.46 5.93
CA ALA A 365 -10.48 15.04 6.84
C ALA A 365 -9.25 15.58 6.08
N SER A 366 -8.67 14.79 5.19
CA SER A 366 -7.50 15.19 4.40
C SER A 366 -7.78 16.36 3.46
N ARG A 367 -9.03 16.50 2.96
CA ARG A 367 -9.45 17.59 2.07
C ARG A 367 -9.71 18.88 2.84
N ALA A 368 -10.33 18.79 4.01
CA ALA A 368 -10.52 19.92 4.92
C ALA A 368 -9.18 20.51 5.36
N TRP A 369 -8.23 19.64 5.73
CA TRP A 369 -6.86 20.06 6.06
C TRP A 369 -6.13 20.66 4.86
N TYR A 370 -6.13 19.97 3.71
CA TYR A 370 -5.49 20.48 2.50
C TYR A 370 -6.03 21.85 2.08
N GLY A 371 -7.35 22.10 2.16
CA GLY A 371 -7.95 23.39 1.84
C GLY A 371 -7.44 24.52 2.76
N MET A 372 -7.44 24.29 4.08
CA MET A 372 -6.90 25.24 5.05
C MET A 372 -5.41 25.55 4.81
N LEU A 373 -4.61 24.55 4.43
CA LEU A 373 -3.19 24.71 4.13
C LEU A 373 -2.95 25.40 2.77
N ASP A 374 -3.74 25.09 1.74
CA ASP A 374 -3.72 25.73 0.41
C ASP A 374 -4.02 27.23 0.52
N ASP A 375 -5.07 27.62 1.26
CA ASP A 375 -5.39 29.02 1.53
C ASP A 375 -4.30 29.71 2.35
N THR A 376 -3.73 29.03 3.35
CA THR A 376 -2.66 29.58 4.20
C THR A 376 -1.36 29.82 3.41
N LEU A 377 -0.86 28.84 2.66
CA LEU A 377 0.36 28.98 1.85
C LEU A 377 0.20 30.04 0.75
N ARG A 378 -0.99 30.17 0.17
CA ARG A 378 -1.30 31.29 -0.75
C ARG A 378 -1.37 32.63 -0.03
N SER A 379 -1.84 32.72 1.21
CA SER A 379 -1.82 33.96 1.98
C SER A 379 -0.39 34.48 2.23
N PHE A 380 0.60 33.59 2.28
CA PHE A 380 2.03 33.92 2.33
C PHE A 380 2.63 34.24 0.94
N GLY A 381 1.81 34.26 -0.11
CA GLY A 381 2.20 34.58 -1.49
C GLY A 381 2.75 33.41 -2.32
N LEU A 382 2.72 32.17 -1.82
CA LEU A 382 3.17 31.02 -2.60
C LEU A 382 2.11 30.64 -3.66
N ASN A 383 2.59 30.35 -4.87
CA ASN A 383 1.78 29.92 -5.99
C ASN A 383 1.70 28.39 -6.02
N ARG A 384 0.49 27.84 -6.06
CA ARG A 384 0.28 26.39 -6.22
C ARG A 384 0.56 25.94 -7.64
N LEU A 385 1.34 24.89 -7.82
CA LEU A 385 1.64 24.31 -9.13
C LEU A 385 0.40 23.61 -9.73
N LYS A 386 0.06 23.93 -10.98
CA LYS A 386 -1.19 23.45 -11.62
C LYS A 386 -1.23 21.93 -11.84
N ASN A 387 -0.08 21.32 -12.12
CA ASN A 387 0.01 19.90 -12.50
C ASN A 387 0.19 18.97 -11.28
N GLU A 388 0.88 19.45 -10.24
CA GLU A 388 1.09 18.75 -8.96
C GLU A 388 0.65 19.67 -7.82
N PRO A 389 -0.67 19.71 -7.47
CA PRO A 389 -1.20 20.70 -6.53
C PRO A 389 -0.78 20.52 -5.06
N CYS A 390 0.03 19.49 -4.76
CA CYS A 390 0.75 19.35 -3.50
C CYS A 390 2.09 20.12 -3.47
N ILE A 391 2.48 20.78 -4.56
CA ILE A 391 3.68 21.63 -4.64
C ILE A 391 3.26 23.10 -4.72
N TYR A 392 3.87 23.92 -3.88
CA TYR A 392 3.75 25.38 -3.85
C TYR A 392 5.13 25.99 -4.10
N PHE A 393 5.19 27.16 -4.74
CA PHE A 393 6.46 27.84 -5.02
C PHE A 393 6.32 29.37 -5.01
N LEU A 394 7.41 30.03 -4.66
CA LEU A 394 7.59 31.47 -4.77
C LEU A 394 8.93 31.72 -5.47
N ARG A 395 8.92 32.61 -6.46
CA ARG A 395 10.14 33.16 -7.06
C ARG A 395 10.07 34.68 -7.01
N LYS A 396 11.07 35.31 -6.38
CA LYS A 396 11.25 36.77 -6.30
C LYS A 396 12.70 37.06 -6.71
N ASN A 397 12.91 37.57 -7.91
CA ASN A 397 14.24 37.71 -8.51
C ASN A 397 14.99 36.36 -8.51
N GLU A 398 16.19 36.31 -7.91
CA GLU A 398 16.97 35.07 -7.72
C GLU A 398 16.51 34.22 -6.53
N THR A 399 15.74 34.76 -5.59
CA THR A 399 15.18 33.97 -4.48
C THR A 399 14.14 33.00 -5.01
N PHE A 400 14.39 31.70 -4.80
CA PHE A 400 13.49 30.60 -5.08
C PHE A 400 13.18 29.83 -3.80
N LEU A 401 11.89 29.64 -3.54
CA LEU A 401 11.34 28.90 -2.41
C LEU A 401 10.28 27.92 -2.94
N ALA A 402 10.30 26.68 -2.50
CA ALA A 402 9.28 25.67 -2.82
C ALA A 402 8.88 24.86 -1.58
N VAL A 403 7.63 24.38 -1.57
CA VAL A 403 7.07 23.56 -0.50
C VAL A 403 6.39 22.34 -1.11
N GLY A 404 6.84 21.14 -0.76
CA GLY A 404 6.17 19.87 -1.04
C GLY A 404 5.34 19.42 0.15
N VAL A 405 4.03 19.23 -0.03
CA VAL A 405 3.08 18.90 1.03
C VAL A 405 2.75 17.40 1.03
N TYR A 406 3.07 16.70 2.12
CA TYR A 406 2.63 15.32 2.37
C TYR A 406 1.82 15.21 3.67
N VAL A 407 0.54 15.58 3.58
CA VAL A 407 -0.41 15.50 4.69
C VAL A 407 0.06 16.33 5.90
N ASP A 408 0.70 15.71 6.90
CA ASP A 408 1.21 16.37 8.11
C ASP A 408 2.64 16.91 7.89
N ASP A 409 3.40 16.36 6.93
CA ASP A 409 4.78 16.75 6.58
C ASP A 409 4.82 17.90 5.55
N LEU A 410 5.68 18.89 5.80
CA LEU A 410 6.05 19.96 4.85
C LEU A 410 7.55 19.89 4.55
N LEU A 411 7.91 19.63 3.29
CA LEU A 411 9.30 19.68 2.81
C LEU A 411 9.55 21.05 2.18
N ILE A 412 10.44 21.86 2.75
CA ILE A 412 10.70 23.24 2.34
C ILE A 412 12.08 23.32 1.68
N LEU A 413 12.13 23.84 0.45
CA LEU A 413 13.34 23.96 -0.37
C LEU A 413 13.62 25.43 -0.67
N SER A 414 14.83 25.94 -0.42
CA SER A 414 15.17 27.34 -0.74
C SER A 414 16.65 27.56 -1.03
N ASN A 415 16.99 28.51 -1.91
CA ASN A 415 18.35 29.06 -2.03
C ASN A 415 18.58 30.30 -1.15
N ASN A 416 17.61 30.66 -0.32
CA ASN A 416 17.68 31.81 0.57
C ASN A 416 17.14 31.45 1.96
N GLU A 417 18.03 31.47 2.96
CA GLU A 417 17.69 31.09 4.33
C GLU A 417 16.67 32.04 4.97
N SER A 418 16.77 33.35 4.73
CA SER A 418 15.81 34.34 5.25
C SER A 418 14.38 34.04 4.81
N SER A 419 14.16 33.85 3.50
CA SER A 419 12.84 33.51 2.95
C SER A 419 12.33 32.13 3.39
N LYS A 420 13.22 31.19 3.69
CA LYS A 420 12.89 29.89 4.30
C LYS A 420 12.40 30.08 5.73
N ASN A 421 13.15 30.82 6.55
CA ASN A 421 12.86 31.05 7.96
C ASN A 421 11.64 31.96 8.18
N GLU A 422 11.41 32.95 7.31
CA GLU A 422 10.17 33.73 7.22
C GLU A 422 8.94 32.82 7.06
N LEU A 423 8.99 31.86 6.12
CA LEU A 423 7.92 30.88 5.94
C LEU A 423 7.76 29.98 7.17
N LYS A 424 8.85 29.50 7.77
CA LYS A 424 8.77 28.68 9.00
C LYS A 424 8.08 29.44 10.14
N MET A 425 8.46 30.70 10.38
CA MET A 425 7.84 31.55 11.40
C MET A 425 6.35 31.77 11.11
N ALA A 426 5.99 32.13 9.87
CA ALA A 426 4.60 32.32 9.48
C ALA A 426 3.74 31.03 9.62
N LEU A 427 4.33 29.85 9.39
CA LEU A 427 3.68 28.57 9.67
C LEU A 427 3.50 28.33 11.18
N CYS A 428 4.50 28.64 12.00
CA CYS A 428 4.42 28.55 13.47
C CYS A 428 3.42 29.54 14.10
N GLU A 429 3.17 30.69 13.47
CA GLU A 429 2.12 31.63 13.89
C GLU A 429 0.70 31.13 13.59
N ARG A 430 0.53 30.30 12.55
CA ARG A 430 -0.78 29.80 12.10
C ARG A 430 -1.13 28.42 12.63
N PHE A 431 -0.14 27.57 12.84
CA PHE A 431 -0.31 26.18 13.24
C PHE A 431 0.69 25.81 14.34
N LYS A 432 0.31 24.81 15.15
CA LYS A 432 1.22 24.18 16.11
C LYS A 432 2.23 23.33 15.34
N MET A 433 3.39 23.90 15.01
CA MET A 433 4.43 23.24 14.19
C MET A 433 5.50 22.55 15.06
N LYS A 434 6.23 21.62 14.45
CA LYS A 434 7.62 21.32 14.80
C LYS A 434 8.51 21.62 13.61
N ASP A 435 9.61 22.32 13.84
CA ASP A 435 10.74 22.32 12.91
C ASP A 435 11.57 21.06 13.16
N LEU A 436 11.88 20.31 12.10
CA LEU A 436 12.77 19.14 12.16
C LEU A 436 14.19 19.47 11.66
N GLY A 437 14.45 20.72 11.28
CA GLY A 437 15.73 21.15 10.72
C GLY A 437 15.90 20.65 9.30
N ARG A 438 17.07 20.07 8.99
CA ARG A 438 17.36 19.46 7.69
C ARG A 438 16.47 18.23 7.47
N ALA A 439 16.03 18.04 6.23
CA ALA A 439 15.26 16.85 5.87
C ALA A 439 16.16 15.61 5.89
N HIS A 440 15.93 14.70 6.83
CA HIS A 440 16.64 13.42 6.94
C HIS A 440 15.80 12.23 6.42
N TRP A 441 14.47 12.29 6.51
CA TRP A 441 13.57 11.21 6.13
C TRP A 441 12.24 11.76 5.59
N CYS A 442 11.95 11.54 4.31
CA CYS A 442 10.68 11.94 3.69
C CYS A 442 10.09 10.77 2.88
N LEU A 443 8.80 10.47 3.09
CA LEU A 443 8.10 9.31 2.49
C LEU A 443 8.75 7.93 2.78
N GLY A 444 9.66 7.83 3.75
CA GLY A 444 10.45 6.62 4.00
C GLY A 444 11.68 6.46 3.11
N ILE A 445 12.04 7.49 2.34
CA ILE A 445 13.35 7.65 1.68
C ILE A 445 14.26 8.42 2.63
N ARG A 446 15.51 7.95 2.83
CA ARG A 446 16.52 8.71 3.57
C ARG A 446 17.07 9.82 2.68
N ILE A 447 17.31 10.99 3.25
CA ILE A 447 17.89 12.13 2.53
C ILE A 447 19.19 12.52 3.24
N VAL A 448 20.27 12.63 2.48
CA VAL A 448 21.54 13.20 2.94
C VAL A 448 21.92 14.31 1.98
N GLN A 449 22.04 15.53 2.50
CA GLN A 449 22.46 16.70 1.74
C GLN A 449 23.76 17.25 2.32
N ASP A 450 24.75 17.44 1.44
CA ASP A 450 25.99 18.15 1.71
C ASP A 450 25.94 19.49 0.95
N VAL A 451 25.82 20.59 1.70
CA VAL A 451 25.66 21.94 1.14
C VAL A 451 27.01 22.54 0.71
N GLU A 452 28.12 22.05 1.27
CA GLU A 452 29.48 22.52 0.95
C GLU A 452 29.95 21.92 -0.38
N ASN A 453 29.75 20.61 -0.57
CA ASN A 453 30.06 19.91 -1.81
C ASN A 453 28.91 19.98 -2.84
N GLY A 454 27.75 20.56 -2.47
CA GLY A 454 26.58 20.71 -3.34
C GLY A 454 25.95 19.38 -3.77
N THR A 455 26.06 18.34 -2.94
CA THR A 455 25.57 16.98 -3.27
C THR A 455 24.34 16.60 -2.45
N LEU A 456 23.53 15.71 -3.02
CA LEU A 456 22.36 15.13 -2.34
C LEU A 456 22.20 13.68 -2.77
N SER A 457 22.25 12.76 -1.81
CA SER A 457 21.93 11.34 -2.01
C SER A 457 20.60 10.97 -1.37
N ILE A 458 20.00 9.90 -1.89
CA ILE A 458 18.79 9.30 -1.35
C ILE A 458 18.92 7.77 -1.31
N ASP A 459 18.41 7.19 -0.23
CA ASP A 459 18.34 5.73 0.00
C ASP A 459 16.88 5.30 0.17
#